data_AF-A0A0K2RRD2-F1
#
_entry.id   AF-A0A0K2RRD2-F1
#
_cell.length_a   1.000
_cell.length_b   1.000
_cell.length_c   1.000
_cell.angle_alpha   90.00
_cell.angle_beta   90.00
_cell.angle_gamma   90.00
#
_symmetry.space_group_name_H-M   'P 1'
#
loop_
_entity.id
_entity.type
_entity.pdbx_description
1 polymer ?
#
loop_
_entity_poly.entity_id
_entity_poly.type
_entity_poly.pdbx_seq_one_letter_code
_entity_poly.pdbx_strand_id
1 'polypeptide(L)'
;MAKVAKNKASVGGRKYALRKLNELGIATQEIVGIGHRPEDDGNDRQLLQQFIKNGELLPGWTGHEGVVRAQERHAATMAELPPVVRRLQRGEPAIPTVYEED
;
A
#
# COMPACT_ATOMS: atom_id res chain seq x y z
N MET A 1 -20.64 -30.05 3.72
CA MET A 1 -19.95 -29.55 2.52
C MET A 1 -19.74 -28.04 2.69
N ALA A 2 -18.63 -27.64 3.29
CA ALA A 2 -18.29 -26.23 3.47
C ALA A 2 -17.55 -25.72 2.23
N LYS A 3 -18.04 -24.63 1.63
CA LYS A 3 -17.38 -23.95 0.52
C LYS A 3 -16.16 -23.19 1.06
N VAL A 4 -15.00 -23.83 1.06
CA VAL A 4 -13.73 -23.13 1.30
C VAL A 4 -13.40 -22.36 0.01
N ALA A 5 -13.78 -21.09 -0.02
CA ALA A 5 -13.32 -20.18 -1.07
C ALA A 5 -11.81 -19.99 -0.86
N LYS A 6 -10.99 -20.46 -1.82
CA LYS A 6 -9.51 -20.36 -1.84
C LYS A 6 -8.94 -18.96 -1.54
N ASN A 7 -9.75 -17.90 -1.64
CA ASN A 7 -9.39 -16.51 -1.39
C ASN A 7 -10.02 -15.90 -0.12
N LYS A 8 -10.57 -16.71 0.79
CA LYS A 8 -11.29 -16.22 2.00
C LYS A 8 -10.69 -16.70 3.32
N ALA A 9 -9.48 -17.26 3.29
CA ALA A 9 -8.70 -17.51 4.48
C ALA A 9 -7.94 -16.22 4.82
N SER A 10 -8.45 -15.42 5.75
CA SER A 10 -7.68 -14.30 6.30
C SER A 10 -6.68 -14.85 7.30
N VAL A 11 -5.38 -14.70 7.03
CA VAL A 11 -4.35 -14.99 8.03
C VAL A 11 -4.45 -13.97 9.16
N GLY A 12 -4.49 -14.43 10.41
CA GLY A 12 -4.55 -13.57 11.60
C GLY A 12 -3.30 -12.70 11.76
N GLY A 13 -3.32 -11.74 12.68
CA GLY A 13 -2.15 -10.91 13.01
C GLY A 13 -2.10 -9.55 12.30
N ARG A 14 -1.38 -8.60 12.92
CA ARG A 14 -1.23 -7.23 12.41
C ARG A 14 -0.58 -7.25 11.03
N LYS A 15 -1.19 -6.54 10.10
CA LYS A 15 -0.69 -6.38 8.74
C LYS A 15 0.18 -5.14 8.64
N TYR A 16 1.26 -5.27 7.90
CA TYR A 16 2.11 -4.18 7.46
C TYR A 16 2.14 -4.20 5.94
N ALA A 17 2.35 -3.05 5.32
CA ALA A 17 2.31 -2.94 3.87
C ALA A 17 3.40 -2.00 3.37
N LEU A 18 4.18 -2.48 2.42
CA LEU A 18 5.33 -1.80 1.82
C LEU A 18 5.21 -1.89 0.30
N ARG A 19 5.42 -0.77 -0.39
CA ARG A 19 5.51 -0.76 -1.86
C ARG A 19 6.97 -0.75 -2.26
N LYS A 20 7.36 -1.77 -3.01
CA LYS A 20 8.71 -1.91 -3.55
C LYS A 20 8.90 -1.01 -4.76
N LEU A 21 9.99 -0.25 -4.78
CA LEU A 21 10.38 0.57 -5.94
C LEU A 21 11.68 0.05 -6.54
N ASN A 22 11.77 -0.02 -7.87
CA ASN A 22 13.05 -0.30 -8.52
C ASN A 22 13.98 0.93 -8.48
N GLU A 23 15.21 0.78 -9.00
CA GLU A 23 16.22 1.85 -9.06
C GLU A 23 15.76 3.10 -9.83
N LEU A 24 14.74 2.98 -10.69
CA LEU A 24 14.13 4.08 -11.44
C LEU A 24 12.96 4.74 -10.70
N GLY A 25 12.68 4.33 -9.46
CA GLY A 25 11.55 4.82 -8.66
C GLY A 25 10.19 4.29 -9.11
N ILE A 26 10.15 3.22 -9.91
CA ILE A 26 8.91 2.62 -10.40
C ILE A 26 8.49 1.46 -9.51
N ALA A 27 7.22 1.46 -9.11
CA ALA A 27 6.63 0.45 -8.27
C ALA A 27 6.62 -0.91 -8.97
N THR A 28 7.12 -1.93 -8.29
CA THR A 28 7.23 -3.29 -8.82
C THR A 28 6.27 -4.25 -8.15
N GLN A 29 6.01 -4.10 -6.85
CA GLN A 29 5.11 -4.96 -6.07
C GLN A 29 4.68 -4.29 -4.76
N GLU A 30 3.60 -4.80 -4.18
CA GLU A 30 3.20 -4.47 -2.80
C GLU A 30 3.42 -5.69 -1.91
N ILE A 31 4.25 -5.55 -0.88
CA ILE A 31 4.50 -6.59 0.11
C ILE A 31 3.59 -6.37 1.31
N VAL A 32 2.86 -7.41 1.70
CA VAL A 32 2.02 -7.46 2.89
C VAL A 32 2.66 -8.40 3.90
N GLY A 33 3.31 -7.82 4.92
CA GLY A 33 3.87 -8.58 6.04
C GLY A 33 2.80 -8.88 7.09
N ILE A 34 2.77 -10.12 7.56
CA ILE A 34 1.83 -10.62 8.57
C ILE A 34 2.59 -10.89 9.87
N GLY A 35 2.34 -10.09 10.90
CA GLY A 35 3.06 -10.22 12.18
C GLY A 35 4.38 -9.44 12.22
N HIS A 36 5.07 -9.30 11.08
CA HIS A 36 6.30 -8.52 10.95
C HIS A 36 6.20 -7.41 9.89
N ARG A 37 7.13 -6.46 9.96
CA ARG A 37 7.29 -5.40 8.95
C ARG A 37 8.18 -5.94 7.82
N PRO A 38 7.76 -5.87 6.55
CA PRO A 38 8.63 -6.16 5.42
C PRO A 38 9.92 -5.33 5.46
N GLU A 39 11.00 -5.90 4.94
CA GLU A 39 12.29 -5.21 4.84
C GLU A 39 12.25 -4.11 3.78
N ASP A 40 12.70 -2.92 4.18
CA ASP A 40 12.83 -1.74 3.32
C ASP A 40 14.29 -1.64 2.84
N ASP A 41 14.50 -1.71 1.53
CA ASP A 41 15.84 -1.65 0.92
C ASP A 41 16.33 -0.21 0.64
N GLY A 42 15.61 0.80 1.14
CA GLY A 42 16.06 2.18 1.26
C GLY A 42 15.31 3.17 0.37
N ASN A 43 14.58 2.71 -0.64
CA ASN A 43 13.72 3.56 -1.48
C ASN A 43 12.23 3.15 -1.42
N ASP A 44 11.88 2.16 -0.60
CA ASP A 44 10.52 1.66 -0.55
C ASP A 44 9.57 2.60 0.18
N ARG A 45 8.28 2.44 -0.08
CA ARG A 45 7.25 3.30 0.50
C ARG A 45 6.29 2.53 1.39
N GLN A 46 6.27 2.87 2.69
CA GLN A 46 5.25 2.38 3.60
C GLN A 46 3.85 2.84 3.16
N LEU A 47 2.89 1.91 3.16
CA LEU A 47 1.52 2.17 2.69
C LEU A 47 0.56 2.50 3.84
N LEU A 48 0.85 2.02 5.05
CA LEU A 48 0.07 2.34 6.25
C LEU A 48 0.55 3.64 6.86
N GLN A 49 -0.40 4.48 7.25
CA GLN A 49 -0.12 5.74 7.93
C GLN A 49 -0.98 5.86 9.19
N GLN A 50 -0.39 6.35 10.28
CA GLN A 50 -1.13 6.67 11.49
C GLN A 50 -1.79 8.03 11.33
N PHE A 51 -3.12 8.08 11.51
CA PHE A 51 -3.87 9.33 11.57
C PHE A 51 -4.61 9.52 12.90
N ILE A 52 -4.83 8.45 13.67
CA ILE A 52 -5.27 8.52 15.07
C ILE A 52 -4.14 8.01 15.99
N LYS A 53 -3.83 8.74 17.04
CA LYS A 53 -2.91 8.31 18.11
C LYS A 53 -3.59 8.53 19.45
N ASN A 54 -3.68 7.48 20.27
CA ASN A 54 -4.31 7.54 21.61
C ASN A 54 -5.74 8.11 21.62
N GLY A 55 -6.53 7.86 20.56
CA GLY A 55 -7.89 8.38 20.43
C GLY A 55 -7.99 9.79 19.83
N GLU A 56 -6.87 10.44 19.55
CA GLU A 56 -6.84 11.80 19.00
C GLU A 56 -6.42 11.79 17.52
N LEU A 57 -7.09 12.62 16.72
CA LEU A 57 -6.74 12.86 15.33
C LEU A 57 -5.45 13.69 15.25
N LEU A 58 -4.47 13.19 14.50
CA LEU A 58 -3.23 13.91 14.25
C LEU A 58 -3.51 15.13 13.33
N PRO A 59 -2.78 16.24 13.48
CA PRO A 59 -2.88 17.40 12.60
C PRO A 59 -2.62 17.06 11.12
N GLY A 60 -3.19 17.85 10.21
CA GLY A 60 -2.95 17.72 8.76
C GLY A 60 -3.67 16.54 8.08
N TRP A 61 -4.57 15.83 8.77
CA TRP A 61 -5.35 14.72 8.21
C TRP A 61 -6.77 15.11 7.79
N THR A 62 -7.24 16.29 8.20
CA THR A 62 -8.55 16.86 7.84
C THR A 62 -8.42 18.35 7.52
N GLY A 63 -9.51 18.99 7.10
CA GLY A 63 -9.52 20.41 6.73
C GLY A 63 -8.68 20.70 5.48
N HIS A 64 -8.28 21.96 5.31
CA HIS A 64 -7.52 22.42 4.14
C HIS A 64 -6.20 21.65 3.98
N GLU A 65 -5.43 21.51 5.06
CA GLU A 65 -4.16 20.78 5.06
C GLU A 65 -4.34 19.30 4.66
N GLY A 66 -5.41 18.65 5.14
CA GLY A 66 -5.74 17.28 4.76
C GLY A 66 -5.99 17.12 3.27
N VAL A 67 -6.62 18.11 2.62
CA VAL A 67 -6.85 18.09 1.17
C VAL A 67 -5.54 18.25 0.40
N VAL A 68 -4.69 19.20 0.81
CA VAL A 68 -3.36 19.40 0.20
C VAL A 68 -2.53 18.11 0.31
N ARG A 69 -2.44 17.53 1.51
CA ARG A 69 -1.76 16.24 1.76
C ARG A 69 -2.32 15.13 0.88
N ALA A 70 -3.64 15.06 0.72
CA ALA A 70 -4.28 14.03 -0.12
C ALA A 70 -3.90 14.18 -1.59
N GLN A 71 -3.84 15.42 -2.10
CA GLN A 71 -3.42 15.73 -3.47
C GLN A 71 -1.95 15.37 -3.69
N GLU A 72 -1.05 15.77 -2.79
CA GLU A 72 0.37 15.45 -2.85
C GLU A 72 0.61 13.93 -2.82
N ARG A 73 -0.05 13.22 -1.90
CA ARG A 73 0.02 11.76 -1.82
C ARG A 73 -0.45 11.09 -3.10
N HIS A 74 -1.54 11.59 -3.68
CA HIS A 74 -2.06 11.06 -4.94
C HIS A 74 -1.07 11.29 -6.10
N ALA A 75 -0.54 12.50 -6.23
CA ALA A 75 0.45 12.84 -7.24
C ALA A 75 1.72 11.98 -7.11
N ALA A 76 2.26 11.82 -5.90
CA ALA A 76 3.40 10.94 -5.63
C ALA A 76 3.10 9.48 -5.99
N THR A 77 1.92 8.97 -5.61
CA THR A 77 1.47 7.61 -5.94
C THR A 77 1.35 7.39 -7.45
N MET A 78 0.85 8.38 -8.19
CA MET A 78 0.71 8.28 -9.66
C MET A 78 2.03 8.42 -10.40
N ALA A 79 3.04 9.06 -9.78
CA ALA A 79 4.38 9.22 -10.35
C ALA A 79 5.21 7.93 -10.27
N GLU A 80 5.07 7.17 -9.18
CA GLU A 80 5.79 5.90 -8.97
C GLU A 80 5.17 4.71 -9.74
N LEU A 81 3.89 4.79 -10.16
CA LEU A 81 3.22 3.63 -10.76
C LEU A 81 3.63 3.37 -12.22
N PRO A 82 3.67 2.09 -12.66
CA PRO A 82 3.96 1.77 -14.06
C PRO A 82 2.95 2.43 -15.03
N PRO A 83 3.37 2.77 -16.27
CA PRO A 83 2.52 3.46 -17.24
C PRO A 83 1.18 2.75 -17.55
N VAL A 84 1.13 1.42 -17.36
CA VAL A 84 -0.07 0.61 -17.57
C VAL A 84 -1.26 1.06 -16.71
N VAL A 85 -1.01 1.70 -15.55
CA VAL A 85 -2.07 2.24 -14.66
C VAL A 85 -2.95 3.30 -15.34
N ARG A 86 -2.45 3.97 -16.39
CA ARG A 86 -3.23 4.97 -17.14
C ARG A 86 -4.15 4.37 -18.21
N ARG A 87 -4.09 3.06 -18.45
CA ARG A 87 -4.96 2.39 -19.42
C ARG A 87 -6.37 2.26 -18.86
N LEU A 88 -7.36 2.57 -19.70
CA LEU A 88 -8.79 2.45 -19.36
C LEU A 88 -9.41 1.11 -19.81
N GLN A 89 -8.67 0.31 -20.56
CA GLN A 89 -9.08 -1.01 -21.01
C GLN A 89 -8.96 -2.03 -19.87
N ARG A 90 -9.73 -3.13 -19.95
CA ARG A 90 -9.60 -4.25 -19.00
C ARG A 90 -8.16 -4.78 -19.02
N GLY A 91 -7.61 -5.03 -17.83
CA GLY A 91 -6.27 -5.59 -17.66
C GLY A 91 -6.11 -6.25 -16.29
N GLU A 92 -4.91 -6.79 -16.07
CA GLU A 92 -4.48 -7.35 -14.79
C GLU A 92 -4.02 -6.24 -13.83
N PRO A 93 -3.87 -6.52 -12.52
CA PRO A 93 -3.25 -5.59 -11.58
C PRO A 93 -1.90 -5.09 -12.10
N ALA A 94 -1.68 -3.77 -12.01
CA ALA A 94 -0.47 -3.14 -12.56
C ALA A 94 0.81 -3.56 -11.83
N ILE A 95 0.68 -3.89 -10.55
CA ILE A 95 1.73 -4.47 -9.71
C ILE A 95 1.11 -5.61 -8.89
N PRO A 96 1.80 -6.74 -8.69
CA PRO A 96 1.33 -7.83 -7.86
C PRO A 96 1.38 -7.47 -6.37
N THR A 97 0.55 -8.18 -5.58
CA THR A 97 0.64 -8.21 -4.12
C THR A 97 1.31 -9.51 -3.69
N VAL A 98 2.33 -9.41 -2.85
CA VAL A 98 3.09 -10.54 -2.27
C VAL A 98 2.84 -10.56 -0.77
N TYR A 99 2.61 -11.74 -0.20
CA TYR A 99 2.44 -11.92 1.24
C TYR A 99 3.70 -12.51 1.85
N GLU A 100 4.16 -11.95 2.97
CA GLU A 100 5.23 -12.48 3.79
C GLU A 100 4.64 -12.93 5.13
N GLU A 101 4.82 -14.20 5.45
CA GLU A 101 4.43 -14.84 6.71
C GLU A 101 5.72 -15.23 7.47
N ASP A 102 5.70 -15.11 8.79
CA ASP A 102 6.74 -15.67 9.67
C ASP A 102 6.62 -17.20 9.79
#